data_AF-A0A7C2DF22-F1
#
_entry.id   AF-A0A7C2DF22-F1
#
_cell.length_a   1.000
_cell.length_b   1.000
_cell.length_c   1.000
_cell.angle_alpha   90.00
_cell.angle_beta   90.00
_cell.angle_gamma   90.00
#
_symmetry.space_group_name_H-M   'P 1'
#
loop_
_entity.id
_entity.type
_entity.pdbx_description
1 polymer ?
#
loop_
_entity_poly.entity_id
_entity_poly.type
_entity_poly.pdbx_seq_one_letter_code
_entity_poly.pdbx_strand_id
1 'polypeptide(L)'
;MAIKGKGRTRSKHVARAPRPVVVPVKPPLLLRRPVQVAGAFLAGAGLVAFVVWFANGLRAERAASAAAERDRTREAAVREYQARVQAILAPIGQPATPVRFDVLPTFSAGLERLADGKATPSEVADQAEQAARAAERAADQLRAMKLDDLLRDKGLTLARVNYVLNSRRRMAQGLELYARAARAVVRAARLPGEGGDELVALASQVAALADEVFQDGWQDYQQALTSVGIFPPIQPPGPGDLGGG
;
A
#
# COMPACT_ATOMS: atom_id res chain seq x y z
N MET A 1 18.28 17.28 -140.24
CA MET A 1 18.70 18.62 -139.78
C MET A 1 18.71 18.64 -138.26
N ALA A 2 19.80 19.15 -137.66
CA ALA A 2 20.06 19.11 -136.22
C ALA A 2 19.46 20.32 -135.49
N ILE A 3 18.79 20.09 -134.36
CA ILE A 3 18.59 21.15 -133.35
C ILE A 3 19.07 20.63 -131.99
N LYS A 4 20.11 21.32 -131.55
CA LYS A 4 20.89 21.20 -130.32
C LYS A 4 20.33 22.20 -129.31
N GLY A 5 20.16 21.77 -128.06
CA GLY A 5 19.90 22.64 -126.91
C GLY A 5 19.81 21.80 -125.64
N LYS A 6 20.90 21.50 -124.94
CA LYS A 6 21.46 22.24 -123.78
C LYS A 6 20.43 22.57 -122.69
N GLY A 7 20.61 21.95 -121.52
CA GLY A 7 20.03 22.43 -120.26
C GLY A 7 19.88 21.37 -119.16
N ARG A 8 21.00 20.91 -118.57
CA ARG A 8 21.00 20.06 -117.36
C ARG A 8 20.88 20.95 -116.13
N THR A 9 19.69 21.06 -115.53
CA THR A 9 19.49 21.79 -114.27
C THR A 9 19.61 20.81 -113.10
N ARG A 10 20.70 20.92 -112.34
CA ARG A 10 20.95 20.18 -111.09
C ARG A 10 19.92 20.56 -110.03
N SER A 11 19.30 19.55 -109.42
CA SER A 11 18.49 19.62 -108.22
C SER A 11 19.31 20.17 -107.03
N LYS A 12 18.86 21.28 -106.42
CA LYS A 12 19.36 21.74 -105.12
C LYS A 12 18.63 20.97 -104.01
N HIS A 13 19.36 20.16 -103.25
CA HIS A 13 18.89 19.62 -101.97
C HIS A 13 18.79 20.76 -100.95
N VAL A 14 17.60 20.99 -100.41
CA VAL A 14 17.37 21.91 -99.30
C VAL A 14 17.82 21.21 -98.01
N ALA A 15 18.72 21.88 -97.27
CA ALA A 15 19.21 21.41 -95.97
C ALA A 15 18.04 21.33 -94.96
N ARG A 16 17.78 20.14 -94.43
CA ARG A 16 16.87 19.96 -93.28
C ARG A 16 17.52 20.59 -92.04
N ALA A 17 16.73 21.36 -91.30
CA ALA A 17 17.12 21.95 -90.03
C ALA A 17 17.63 20.88 -89.04
N PRO A 18 18.62 21.20 -88.18
CA PRO A 18 19.15 20.28 -87.19
C PRO A 18 18.03 19.88 -86.23
N ARG A 19 17.83 18.57 -86.06
CA ARG A 19 16.89 18.06 -85.05
C ARG A 19 17.38 18.49 -83.67
N PRO A 20 16.52 19.07 -82.81
CA PRO A 20 16.91 19.42 -81.45
C PRO A 20 17.39 18.15 -80.74
N VAL A 21 18.63 18.17 -80.25
CA VAL A 21 19.16 17.13 -79.38
C VAL A 21 18.44 17.30 -78.05
N VAL A 22 17.51 16.40 -77.75
CA VAL A 22 16.87 16.34 -76.43
C VAL A 22 17.96 15.93 -75.44
N VAL A 23 18.47 16.90 -74.69
CA VAL A 23 19.43 16.64 -73.61
C VAL A 23 18.66 15.92 -72.50
N PRO A 24 19.02 14.67 -72.15
CA PRO A 24 18.33 13.96 -71.09
C PRO A 24 18.59 14.70 -69.77
N VAL A 25 17.55 15.36 -69.25
CA VAL A 25 17.59 16.02 -67.94
C VAL A 25 17.74 14.93 -66.89
N LYS A 26 18.76 15.05 -66.02
CA LYS A 26 19.04 14.06 -64.97
C LYS A 26 17.81 13.99 -64.03
N PRO A 27 17.19 12.81 -63.84
CA PRO A 27 15.99 12.71 -63.01
C PRO A 27 16.30 13.14 -61.58
N PRO A 28 15.40 13.88 -60.93
CA PRO A 28 15.56 14.34 -59.55
C PRO A 28 15.78 13.15 -58.62
N LEU A 29 16.53 13.36 -57.54
CA LEU A 29 17.01 12.27 -56.67
C LEU A 29 15.88 11.36 -56.16
N LEU A 30 14.69 11.90 -55.91
CA LEU A 30 13.50 11.17 -55.44
C LEU A 30 12.86 10.25 -56.50
N LEU A 31 13.11 10.47 -57.79
CA LEU A 31 12.61 9.62 -58.88
C LEU A 31 13.57 8.47 -59.24
N ARG A 32 14.72 8.37 -58.55
CA ARG A 32 15.65 7.27 -58.78
C ARG A 32 15.13 6.02 -58.09
N ARG A 33 14.97 4.93 -58.84
CA ARG A 33 14.57 3.61 -58.33
C ARG A 33 15.25 3.19 -57.01
N PRO A 34 16.57 3.34 -56.80
CA PRO A 34 17.19 2.97 -55.52
C PRO A 34 16.72 3.85 -54.35
N VAL A 35 16.45 5.14 -54.59
CA VAL A 35 15.94 6.07 -53.56
C VAL A 35 14.48 5.73 -53.23
N GLN A 36 13.69 5.34 -54.22
CA GLN A 36 12.30 4.88 -54.01
C GLN A 36 12.25 3.57 -53.23
N VAL A 37 13.13 2.61 -53.55
CA VAL A 37 13.23 1.34 -52.81
C VAL A 37 13.72 1.56 -51.39
N ALA A 38 14.72 2.41 -51.17
CA ALA A 38 15.19 2.78 -49.84
C ALA A 38 14.09 3.51 -49.04
N GLY A 39 13.37 4.43 -49.68
CA GLY A 39 12.23 5.13 -49.07
C GLY A 39 11.08 4.19 -48.71
N ALA A 40 10.74 3.23 -49.58
CA ALA A 40 9.72 2.23 -49.31
C ALA A 40 10.13 1.29 -48.16
N PHE A 41 11.41 0.90 -48.09
CA PHE A 41 11.93 0.10 -46.99
C PHE A 41 11.88 0.84 -45.65
N LEU A 42 12.31 2.11 -45.61
CA LEU A 42 12.23 2.94 -44.41
C LEU A 42 10.79 3.19 -43.97
N ALA A 43 9.88 3.42 -44.92
CA ALA A 43 8.45 3.54 -44.64
C ALA A 43 7.87 2.25 -44.06
N GLY A 44 8.22 1.10 -44.64
CA GLY A 44 7.83 -0.21 -44.13
C GLY A 44 8.36 -0.49 -42.72
N ALA A 45 9.64 -0.23 -42.48
CA ALA A 45 10.26 -0.37 -41.16
C ALA A 45 9.62 0.56 -40.12
N GLY A 46 9.33 1.81 -40.52
CA GLY A 46 8.62 2.79 -39.69
C GLY A 46 7.22 2.34 -39.31
N LEU A 47 6.46 1.75 -40.25
CA LEU A 47 5.13 1.21 -39.98
C LEU A 47 5.19 0.07 -38.95
N VAL A 48 6.14 -0.86 -39.09
CA VAL A 48 6.32 -1.97 -38.15
C VAL A 48 6.70 -1.45 -36.76
N ALA A 49 7.64 -0.51 -36.67
CA ALA A 49 8.04 0.11 -35.40
C ALA A 49 6.87 0.82 -34.72
N PHE A 50 6.04 1.53 -35.49
CA PHE A 50 4.84 2.21 -34.98
C PHE A 50 3.81 1.23 -34.41
N VAL A 51 3.55 0.11 -35.11
CA VAL A 51 2.64 -0.94 -34.63
C VAL A 51 3.16 -1.59 -33.34
N VAL A 52 4.46 -1.87 -33.26
CA VAL A 52 5.08 -2.44 -32.04
C VAL A 52 5.01 -1.46 -30.87
N TRP A 53 5.33 -0.18 -31.09
CA TRP A 53 5.24 0.85 -30.06
C TRP A 53 3.82 1.02 -29.53
N PHE A 54 2.83 1.10 -30.42
CA PHE A 54 1.42 1.23 -30.05
C PHE A 54 0.89 -0.01 -29.31
N ALA A 55 1.25 -1.22 -29.76
CA ALA A 55 0.88 -2.47 -29.11
C ALA A 55 1.53 -2.61 -27.72
N ASN A 56 2.79 -2.17 -27.56
CA ASN A 56 3.48 -2.18 -26.27
C ASN A 56 2.92 -1.10 -25.32
N GLY A 57 2.54 0.07 -25.83
CA GLY A 57 1.88 1.13 -25.05
C GLY A 57 0.55 0.67 -24.47
N LEU A 58 -0.32 0.07 -25.29
CA LEU A 58 -1.61 -0.48 -24.84
C LEU A 58 -1.44 -1.61 -23.81
N ARG A 59 -0.40 -2.44 -23.93
CA ARG A 59 -0.10 -3.49 -22.94
C ARG A 59 0.41 -2.90 -21.64
N ALA A 60 1.26 -1.87 -21.70
CA ALA A 60 1.77 -1.17 -20.53
C ALA A 60 0.63 -0.47 -19.75
N GLU A 61 -0.32 0.14 -20.45
CA GLU A 61 -1.47 0.81 -19.85
C GLU A 61 -2.44 -0.17 -19.18
N ARG A 62 -2.69 -1.34 -19.79
CA ARG A 62 -3.46 -2.43 -19.17
C ARG A 62 -2.74 -3.02 -17.95
N ALA A 63 -1.42 -3.15 -18.01
CA ALA A 63 -0.63 -3.63 -16.87
C ALA A 63 -0.63 -2.61 -15.72
N ALA A 64 -0.52 -1.32 -16.03
CA ALA A 64 -0.56 -0.24 -15.05
C ALA A 64 -1.93 -0.10 -14.39
N SER A 65 -3.03 -0.16 -15.16
CA SER A 65 -4.39 -0.15 -14.62
C SER A 65 -4.68 -1.37 -13.75
N ALA A 66 -4.31 -2.57 -14.19
CA ALA A 66 -4.45 -3.78 -13.37
C ALA A 66 -3.61 -3.73 -12.09
N ALA A 67 -2.42 -3.12 -12.12
CA ALA A 67 -1.61 -2.90 -10.93
C ALA A 67 -2.29 -1.92 -9.96
N ALA A 68 -2.80 -0.79 -10.46
CA ALA A 68 -3.50 0.20 -9.66
C ALA A 68 -4.78 -0.36 -9.01
N GLU A 69 -5.54 -1.21 -9.72
CA GLU A 69 -6.72 -1.87 -9.16
C GLU A 69 -6.37 -2.85 -8.02
N ARG A 70 -5.27 -3.61 -8.18
CA ARG A 70 -4.76 -4.49 -7.12
C ARG A 70 -4.34 -3.68 -5.90
N ASP A 71 -3.65 -2.56 -6.08
CA ASP A 71 -3.22 -1.71 -4.98
C ASP A 71 -4.40 -1.09 -4.24
N ARG A 72 -5.42 -0.60 -4.95
CA ARG A 72 -6.67 -0.13 -4.34
C ARG A 72 -7.39 -1.23 -3.55
N THR A 73 -7.41 -2.45 -4.08
CA THR A 73 -8.05 -3.59 -3.42
C THR A 73 -7.32 -3.97 -2.12
N ARG A 74 -5.98 -3.95 -2.13
CA ARG A 74 -5.15 -4.18 -0.94
C ARG A 74 -5.36 -3.10 0.11
N GLU A 75 -5.33 -1.84 -0.33
CA GLU A 75 -5.53 -0.69 0.55
C GLU A 75 -6.92 -0.74 1.20
N ALA A 76 -7.97 -1.02 0.43
CA ALA A 76 -9.33 -1.15 0.94
C ALA A 76 -9.45 -2.23 2.02
N ALA A 77 -8.85 -3.40 1.81
CA ALA A 77 -8.85 -4.49 2.78
C ALA A 77 -8.15 -4.10 4.10
N VAL A 78 -7.01 -3.41 4.02
CA VAL A 78 -6.28 -2.95 5.20
C VAL A 78 -6.99 -1.78 5.90
N ARG A 79 -7.63 -0.87 5.16
CA ARG A 79 -8.50 0.18 5.74
C ARG A 79 -9.70 -0.40 6.47
N GLU A 80 -10.31 -1.44 5.92
CA GLU A 80 -11.41 -2.13 6.59
C GLU A 80 -10.94 -2.81 7.87
N TYR A 81 -9.78 -3.47 7.84
CA TYR A 81 -9.14 -4.01 9.04
C TYR A 81 -8.86 -2.92 10.07
N GLN A 82 -8.29 -1.78 9.66
CA GLN A 82 -8.03 -0.60 10.49
C GLN A 82 -9.31 -0.12 11.20
N ALA A 83 -10.39 0.08 10.43
CA ALA A 83 -11.65 0.57 10.97
C ALA A 83 -12.23 -0.38 12.02
N ARG A 84 -12.17 -1.70 11.76
CA ARG A 84 -12.64 -2.71 12.71
C ARG A 84 -11.80 -2.74 13.98
N VAL A 85 -10.48 -2.72 13.87
CA VAL A 85 -9.57 -2.69 15.03
C VAL A 85 -9.80 -1.42 15.85
N GLN A 86 -9.88 -0.25 15.23
CA GLN A 86 -10.14 1.01 15.94
C GLN A 86 -11.50 1.00 16.64
N ALA A 87 -12.56 0.50 16.00
CA ALA A 87 -13.87 0.40 16.62
C ALA A 87 -13.88 -0.52 17.85
N ILE A 88 -13.13 -1.63 17.80
CA ILE A 88 -13.01 -2.57 18.92
C ILE A 88 -12.17 -1.98 20.07
N LEU A 89 -11.10 -1.25 19.74
CA LEU A 89 -10.16 -0.73 20.75
C LEU A 89 -10.58 0.61 21.36
N ALA A 90 -11.40 1.41 20.68
CA ALA A 90 -11.84 2.72 21.15
C ALA A 90 -12.44 2.75 22.58
N PRO A 91 -13.24 1.74 23.02
CA PRO A 91 -13.79 1.75 24.37
C PRO A 91 -12.77 1.42 25.47
N ILE A 92 -11.62 0.84 25.12
CA ILE A 92 -10.67 0.29 26.09
C ILE A 92 -9.39 1.11 26.20
N GLY A 93 -9.15 2.06 25.30
CA GLY A 93 -7.90 2.80 25.31
C GLY A 93 -7.76 3.74 24.13
N GLN A 94 -6.57 4.31 23.99
CA GLN A 94 -6.26 5.27 22.94
C GLN A 94 -4.80 5.13 22.46
N PRO A 95 -4.49 5.51 21.21
CA PRO A 95 -3.12 5.62 20.76
C PRO A 95 -2.33 6.61 21.63
N ALA A 96 -1.07 6.28 21.91
CA ALA A 96 -0.12 7.10 22.64
C ALA A 96 1.15 7.31 21.80
N THR A 97 1.83 8.45 21.99
CA THR A 97 3.09 8.78 21.31
C THR A 97 4.27 7.98 21.90
N PRO A 98 5.30 7.62 21.10
CA PRO A 98 5.44 7.83 19.66
C PRO A 98 4.73 6.79 18.77
N VAL A 99 4.60 5.53 19.20
CA VAL A 99 3.89 4.46 18.45
C VAL A 99 3.37 3.39 19.44
N ARG A 100 2.61 3.80 20.44
CA ARG A 100 2.05 2.89 21.45
C ARG A 100 0.54 2.97 21.47
N PHE A 101 -0.10 2.04 22.17
CA PHE A 101 -1.51 2.13 22.50
C PHE A 101 -1.66 1.95 24.01
N ASP A 102 -2.27 2.92 24.67
CA ASP A 102 -2.51 2.89 26.10
C ASP A 102 -3.79 2.07 26.38
N VAL A 103 -3.61 0.83 26.85
CA VAL A 103 -4.69 -0.12 27.11
C VAL A 103 -5.17 0.03 28.55
N LEU A 104 -6.46 0.28 28.72
CA LEU A 104 -7.15 0.36 30.01
C LEU A 104 -6.46 1.31 30.99
N PRO A 105 -6.22 2.59 30.62
CA PRO A 105 -5.41 3.52 31.41
C PRO A 105 -5.86 3.67 32.86
N THR A 106 -7.18 3.66 33.10
CA THR A 106 -7.74 3.74 34.46
C THR A 106 -7.37 2.52 35.31
N PHE A 107 -7.33 1.33 34.72
CA PHE A 107 -6.92 0.11 35.41
C PHE A 107 -5.41 0.12 35.70
N SER A 108 -4.59 0.53 34.72
CA SER A 108 -3.13 0.68 34.89
C SER A 108 -2.79 1.67 36.00
N ALA A 109 -3.43 2.84 36.04
CA ALA A 109 -3.27 3.81 37.13
C ALA A 109 -3.75 3.24 38.48
N GLY A 110 -4.79 2.41 38.49
CA GLY A 110 -5.24 1.69 39.67
C GLY A 110 -4.19 0.70 40.20
N LEU A 111 -3.56 -0.06 39.31
CA LEU A 111 -2.45 -0.97 39.66
C LEU A 111 -1.23 -0.21 40.20
N GLU A 112 -0.87 0.93 39.60
CA GLU A 112 0.22 1.78 40.11
C GLU A 112 -0.08 2.29 41.52
N ARG A 113 -1.32 2.74 41.77
CA ARG A 113 -1.73 3.16 43.11
C ARG A 113 -1.71 2.02 44.12
N LEU A 114 -2.06 0.80 43.72
CA LEU A 114 -1.93 -0.39 44.56
C LEU A 114 -0.46 -0.69 44.86
N ALA A 115 0.41 -0.66 43.85
CA ALA A 115 1.85 -0.91 44.00
C ALA A 115 2.53 0.13 44.91
N ASP A 116 2.09 1.39 44.85
CA ASP A 116 2.57 2.48 45.69
C ASP A 116 1.97 2.49 47.11
N GLY A 117 1.03 1.58 47.44
CA GLY A 117 0.29 1.59 48.70
C GLY A 117 -0.64 2.81 48.87
N LYS A 118 -0.98 3.50 47.78
CA LYS A 118 -1.89 4.67 47.72
C LYS A 118 -3.35 4.29 47.47
N ALA A 119 -3.63 3.00 47.33
CA ALA A 119 -4.97 2.44 47.24
C ALA A 119 -5.00 1.04 47.84
N THR A 120 -6.19 0.58 48.20
CA THR A 120 -6.46 -0.81 48.57
C THR A 120 -7.15 -1.55 47.43
N PRO A 121 -7.04 -2.89 47.35
CA PRO A 121 -7.71 -3.68 46.30
C PRO A 121 -9.23 -3.41 46.22
N SER A 122 -9.88 -3.18 47.36
CA SER A 122 -11.30 -2.86 47.44
C SER A 122 -11.67 -1.53 46.78
N GLU A 123 -10.81 -0.52 46.85
CA GLU A 123 -11.05 0.79 46.23
C GLU A 123 -10.99 0.76 44.71
N VAL A 124 -10.24 -0.20 44.14
CA VAL A 124 -10.07 -0.34 42.68
C VAL A 124 -10.84 -1.52 42.09
N ALA A 125 -11.54 -2.31 42.92
CA ALA A 125 -12.21 -3.54 42.50
C ALA A 125 -13.26 -3.32 41.40
N ASP A 126 -14.08 -2.28 41.51
CA ASP A 126 -15.11 -1.97 40.51
C ASP A 126 -14.49 -1.58 39.16
N GLN A 127 -13.40 -0.80 39.20
CA GLN A 127 -12.65 -0.42 38.01
C GLN A 127 -11.99 -1.64 37.35
N ALA A 128 -11.40 -2.52 38.15
CA ALA A 128 -10.81 -3.76 37.67
C ALA A 128 -11.88 -4.70 37.06
N GLU A 129 -13.07 -4.79 37.66
CA GLU A 129 -14.16 -5.61 37.12
C GLU A 129 -14.67 -5.07 35.77
N GLN A 130 -14.80 -3.74 35.64
CA GLN A 130 -15.13 -3.10 34.37
C GLN A 130 -14.04 -3.33 33.32
N ALA A 131 -12.77 -3.18 33.70
CA ALA A 131 -11.62 -3.43 32.82
C ALA A 131 -11.58 -4.88 32.34
N ALA A 132 -11.82 -5.86 33.21
CA ALA A 132 -11.88 -7.27 32.84
C ALA A 132 -12.94 -7.55 31.76
N ARG A 133 -14.16 -7.04 31.98
CA ARG A 133 -15.27 -7.20 31.02
C ARG A 133 -14.98 -6.52 29.69
N ALA A 134 -14.41 -5.31 29.73
CA ALA A 134 -14.10 -4.56 28.51
C ALA A 134 -13.00 -5.25 27.69
N ALA A 135 -11.95 -5.72 28.36
CA ALA A 135 -10.84 -6.45 27.75
C ALA A 135 -11.30 -7.78 27.13
N GLU A 136 -12.13 -8.56 27.83
CA GLU A 136 -12.70 -9.82 27.31
C GLU A 136 -13.53 -9.60 26.07
N ARG A 137 -14.46 -8.63 26.10
CA ARG A 137 -15.28 -8.31 24.93
C ARG A 137 -14.43 -7.91 23.73
N ALA A 138 -13.43 -7.06 23.95
CA ALA A 138 -12.54 -6.63 22.87
C ALA A 138 -11.69 -7.80 22.33
N ALA A 139 -11.18 -8.68 23.20
CA ALA A 139 -10.46 -9.88 22.79
C ALA A 139 -11.35 -10.82 21.94
N ASP A 140 -12.59 -11.05 22.37
CA ASP A 140 -13.56 -11.88 21.65
C ASP A 140 -13.95 -11.27 20.30
N GLN A 141 -14.17 -9.96 20.25
CA GLN A 141 -14.45 -9.24 19.00
C GLN A 141 -13.27 -9.32 18.02
N LEU A 142 -12.03 -9.18 18.51
CA LEU A 142 -10.84 -9.38 17.68
C LEU A 142 -10.80 -10.81 17.13
N ARG A 143 -11.03 -11.84 17.94
CA ARG A 143 -11.03 -13.24 17.49
C ARG A 143 -12.13 -13.55 16.49
N ALA A 144 -13.33 -13.03 16.72
CA ALA A 144 -14.49 -13.22 15.87
C ALA A 144 -14.34 -12.54 14.49
N MET A 145 -13.35 -11.66 14.33
CA MET A 145 -13.07 -11.04 13.04
C MET A 145 -12.67 -12.09 12.00
N LYS A 146 -13.53 -12.24 10.98
CA LYS A 146 -13.28 -13.09 9.81
C LYS A 146 -12.24 -12.42 8.91
N LEU A 147 -10.96 -12.71 9.16
CA LEU A 147 -9.87 -12.19 8.35
C LEU A 147 -9.74 -12.91 7.00
N ASP A 148 -10.25 -14.13 6.88
CA ASP A 148 -10.16 -14.89 5.63
C ASP A 148 -10.85 -14.14 4.47
N ASP A 149 -12.02 -13.56 4.73
CA ASP A 149 -12.77 -12.77 3.75
C ASP A 149 -12.06 -11.46 3.37
N LEU A 150 -11.31 -10.89 4.32
CA LEU A 150 -10.56 -9.65 4.13
C LEU A 150 -9.24 -9.87 3.38
N LEU A 151 -8.62 -11.04 3.54
CA LEU A 151 -7.26 -11.30 3.05
C LEU A 151 -7.23 -12.15 1.78
N ARG A 152 -8.21 -13.06 1.60
CA ARG A 152 -8.28 -13.96 0.45
C ARG A 152 -8.50 -13.19 -0.85
N ASP A 153 -7.74 -13.56 -1.88
CA ASP A 153 -7.83 -13.03 -3.25
C ASP A 153 -7.65 -11.51 -3.41
N LYS A 154 -7.18 -10.81 -2.36
CA LYS A 154 -6.88 -9.37 -2.42
C LYS A 154 -5.45 -9.06 -2.90
N GLY A 155 -4.72 -10.07 -3.36
CA GLY A 155 -3.36 -9.92 -3.88
C GLY A 155 -2.33 -9.48 -2.84
N LEU A 156 -2.59 -9.68 -1.54
CA LEU A 156 -1.64 -9.40 -0.47
C LEU A 156 -0.47 -10.40 -0.49
N THR A 157 0.73 -9.93 -0.14
CA THR A 157 1.89 -10.82 0.03
C THR A 157 1.75 -11.65 1.30
N LEU A 158 2.38 -12.82 1.36
CA LEU A 158 2.36 -13.69 2.53
C LEU A 158 2.83 -12.96 3.81
N ALA A 159 3.87 -12.12 3.68
CA ALA A 159 4.35 -11.30 4.79
C ALA A 159 3.28 -10.34 5.35
N ARG A 160 2.49 -9.69 4.48
CA ARG A 160 1.41 -8.77 4.90
C ARG A 160 0.26 -9.51 5.58
N VAL A 161 -0.12 -10.66 5.03
CA VAL A 161 -1.12 -11.55 5.65
C VAL A 161 -0.66 -11.96 7.05
N ASN A 162 0.62 -12.30 7.21
CA ASN A 162 1.18 -12.65 8.52
C ASN A 162 1.14 -11.48 9.52
N TYR A 163 1.44 -10.24 9.13
CA TYR A 163 1.30 -9.09 10.03
C TYR A 163 -0.15 -8.89 10.51
N VAL A 164 -1.13 -9.00 9.62
CA VAL A 164 -2.56 -8.87 9.99
C VAL A 164 -3.00 -10.00 10.94
N LEU A 165 -2.62 -11.25 10.64
CA LEU A 165 -2.96 -12.39 11.49
C LEU A 165 -2.27 -12.35 12.85
N ASN A 166 -0.97 -12.00 12.88
CA ASN A 166 -0.19 -11.92 14.11
C ASN A 166 -0.67 -10.77 15.00
N SER A 167 -0.89 -9.58 14.41
CA SER A 167 -1.40 -8.43 15.17
C SER A 167 -2.71 -8.73 15.87
N ARG A 168 -3.71 -9.26 15.15
CA ARG A 168 -4.99 -9.66 15.73
C ARG A 168 -4.82 -10.66 16.87
N ARG A 169 -4.03 -11.71 16.64
CA ARG A 169 -3.81 -12.78 17.64
C ARG A 169 -3.15 -12.23 18.90
N ARG A 170 -2.06 -11.48 18.75
CA ARG A 170 -1.28 -10.92 19.85
C ARG A 170 -2.08 -9.88 20.64
N MET A 171 -2.77 -8.95 19.97
CA MET A 171 -3.66 -8.00 20.63
C MET A 171 -4.76 -8.72 21.44
N ALA A 172 -5.41 -9.74 20.87
CA ALA A 172 -6.43 -10.52 21.59
C ALA A 172 -5.86 -11.32 22.78
N GLN A 173 -4.62 -11.81 22.69
CA GLN A 173 -3.93 -12.48 23.79
C GLN A 173 -3.55 -11.49 24.90
N GLY A 174 -3.01 -10.33 24.56
CA GLY A 174 -2.71 -9.27 25.52
C GLY A 174 -3.96 -8.83 26.29
N LEU A 175 -5.08 -8.63 25.60
CA LEU A 175 -6.36 -8.27 26.23
C LEU A 175 -6.88 -9.35 27.19
N GLU A 176 -6.71 -10.64 26.86
CA GLU A 176 -7.03 -11.71 27.81
C GLU A 176 -6.16 -11.68 29.06
N LEU A 177 -4.87 -11.38 28.91
CA LEU A 177 -3.95 -11.25 30.04
C LEU A 177 -4.35 -10.06 30.92
N TYR A 178 -4.70 -8.91 30.32
CA TYR A 178 -5.28 -7.78 31.06
C TYR A 178 -6.54 -8.17 31.83
N ALA A 179 -7.45 -8.93 31.22
CA ALA A 179 -8.65 -9.40 31.90
C ALA A 179 -8.34 -10.31 33.09
N ARG A 180 -7.34 -11.19 32.95
CA ARG A 180 -6.86 -12.06 34.04
C ARG A 180 -6.23 -11.26 35.18
N ALA A 181 -5.40 -10.27 34.86
CA ALA A 181 -4.82 -9.35 35.84
C ALA A 181 -5.93 -8.62 36.61
N ALA A 182 -6.89 -8.05 35.90
CA ALA A 182 -7.98 -7.31 36.51
C ALA A 182 -8.87 -8.21 37.40
N ARG A 183 -9.17 -9.44 36.97
CA ARG A 183 -9.87 -10.44 37.81
C ARG A 183 -9.07 -10.85 39.05
N ALA A 184 -7.73 -10.86 38.99
CA ALA A 184 -6.89 -11.13 40.15
C ALA A 184 -7.03 -10.01 41.21
N VAL A 185 -7.07 -8.74 40.79
CA VAL A 185 -7.35 -7.60 41.68
C VAL A 185 -8.73 -7.72 42.34
N VAL A 186 -9.77 -8.07 41.57
CA VAL A 186 -11.13 -8.29 42.12
C VAL A 186 -11.15 -9.42 43.17
N ARG A 187 -10.31 -10.44 43.03
CA ARG A 187 -10.17 -11.51 44.04
C ARG A 187 -9.38 -11.03 45.25
N ALA A 188 -8.32 -10.26 45.05
CA ALA A 188 -7.52 -9.67 46.12
C ALA A 188 -8.39 -8.79 47.04
N ALA A 189 -9.36 -8.04 46.48
CA ALA A 189 -10.34 -7.27 47.25
C ALA A 189 -11.19 -8.09 48.24
N ARG A 190 -11.26 -9.42 48.07
CA ARG A 190 -12.00 -10.34 48.95
C ARG A 190 -11.10 -11.08 49.93
N LEU A 191 -9.78 -10.91 49.82
CA LEU A 191 -8.76 -11.62 50.59
C LEU A 191 -7.85 -10.59 51.26
N PRO A 192 -8.16 -10.17 52.51
CA PRO A 192 -7.31 -9.22 53.22
C PRO A 192 -5.98 -9.85 53.64
N GLY A 193 -4.97 -9.01 53.81
CA GLY A 193 -3.63 -9.42 54.27
C GLY A 193 -2.75 -9.99 53.16
N GLU A 194 -1.75 -10.78 53.55
CA GLU A 194 -0.65 -11.27 52.69
C GLU A 194 -1.14 -11.94 51.39
N GLY A 195 -2.20 -12.75 51.46
CA GLY A 195 -2.76 -13.40 50.27
C GLY A 195 -3.40 -12.43 49.26
N GLY A 196 -3.90 -11.29 49.71
CA GLY A 196 -4.36 -10.21 48.82
C GLY A 196 -3.19 -9.50 48.14
N ASP A 197 -2.14 -9.23 48.89
CA ASP A 197 -0.93 -8.55 48.41
C ASP A 197 -0.19 -9.39 47.35
N GLU A 198 -0.09 -10.71 47.55
CA GLU A 198 0.46 -11.64 46.56
C GLU A 198 -0.34 -11.64 45.24
N LEU A 199 -1.68 -11.58 45.33
CA LEU A 199 -2.54 -11.51 44.15
C LEU A 199 -2.41 -10.18 43.41
N VAL A 200 -2.23 -9.07 44.12
CA VAL A 200 -1.95 -7.76 43.51
C VAL A 200 -0.60 -7.78 42.81
N ALA A 201 0.45 -8.33 43.44
CA ALA A 201 1.77 -8.45 42.83
C ALA A 201 1.72 -9.30 41.55
N LEU A 202 1.00 -10.44 41.59
CA LEU A 202 0.76 -11.27 40.41
C LEU A 202 -0.03 -10.51 39.33
N ALA A 203 -1.07 -9.76 39.71
CA ALA A 203 -1.86 -8.97 38.78
C ALA A 203 -0.98 -7.96 38.03
N SER A 204 -0.09 -7.25 38.73
CA SER A 204 0.84 -6.30 38.12
C SER A 204 1.81 -6.97 37.14
N GLN A 205 2.36 -8.14 37.49
CA GLN A 205 3.24 -8.91 36.58
C GLN A 205 2.48 -9.37 35.32
N VAL A 206 1.25 -9.86 35.49
CA VAL A 206 0.41 -10.28 34.36
C VAL A 206 0.02 -9.09 33.48
N ALA A 207 -0.26 -7.92 34.07
CA ALA A 207 -0.58 -6.70 33.32
C ALA A 207 0.64 -6.18 32.53
N ALA A 208 1.85 -6.27 33.08
CA ALA A 208 3.07 -5.93 32.35
C ALA A 208 3.30 -6.85 31.14
N LEU A 209 3.13 -8.17 31.32
CA LEU A 209 3.19 -9.13 30.21
C LEU A 209 2.06 -8.90 29.19
N ALA A 210 0.88 -8.51 29.67
CA ALA A 210 -0.25 -8.16 28.82
C ALA A 210 0.07 -6.97 27.92
N ASP A 211 0.69 -5.91 28.48
CA ASP A 211 1.16 -4.75 27.72
C ASP A 211 2.17 -5.18 26.66
N GLU A 212 3.21 -5.92 27.02
CA GLU A 212 4.23 -6.38 26.07
C GLU A 212 3.63 -7.15 24.88
N VAL A 213 2.80 -8.17 25.17
CA VAL A 213 2.15 -8.98 24.13
C VAL A 213 1.20 -8.12 23.28
N PHE A 214 0.49 -7.18 23.89
CA PHE A 214 -0.39 -6.27 23.17
C PHE A 214 0.39 -5.32 22.27
N GLN A 215 1.45 -4.68 22.78
CA GLN A 215 2.29 -3.75 22.01
C GLN A 215 2.97 -4.43 20.83
N ASP A 216 3.44 -5.68 20.98
CA ASP A 216 3.92 -6.49 19.85
C ASP A 216 2.85 -6.62 18.76
N GLY A 217 1.61 -6.91 19.17
CA GLY A 217 0.47 -6.99 18.26
C GLY A 217 0.12 -5.64 17.62
N TRP A 218 0.20 -4.55 18.38
CA TRP A 218 -0.02 -3.20 17.90
C TRP A 218 1.06 -2.78 16.90
N GLN A 219 2.33 -3.15 17.13
CA GLN A 219 3.42 -2.91 16.19
C GLN A 219 3.19 -3.66 14.88
N ASP A 220 2.83 -4.95 14.93
CA ASP A 220 2.47 -5.73 13.73
C ASP A 220 1.29 -5.08 12.97
N TYR A 221 0.32 -4.52 13.71
CA TYR A 221 -0.80 -3.79 13.13
C TYR A 221 -0.33 -2.52 12.41
N GLN A 222 0.53 -1.72 13.03
CA GLN A 222 1.11 -0.54 12.40
C GLN A 222 1.94 -0.89 11.15
N GLN A 223 2.72 -1.98 11.19
CA GLN A 223 3.47 -2.48 10.02
C GLN A 223 2.51 -2.91 8.89
N ALA A 224 1.35 -3.49 9.22
CA ALA A 224 0.34 -3.81 8.22
C ALA A 224 -0.20 -2.54 7.53
N LEU A 225 -0.48 -1.47 8.29
CA LEU A 225 -0.94 -0.18 7.76
C LEU A 225 0.11 0.49 6.87
N THR A 226 1.35 0.61 7.35
CA THR A 226 2.42 1.28 6.61
C THR A 226 2.77 0.54 5.32
N SER A 227 2.56 -0.79 5.28
CA SER A 227 2.80 -1.61 4.08
C SER A 227 1.93 -1.27 2.87
N VAL A 228 0.82 -0.55 3.08
CA VAL A 228 -0.09 -0.04 2.04
C VAL A 228 -0.11 1.50 1.99
N GLY A 229 0.87 2.17 2.61
CA GLY A 229 0.98 3.62 2.63
C GLY A 229 -0.01 4.33 3.56
N ILE A 230 -0.63 3.60 4.50
CA ILE A 230 -1.46 4.19 5.54
C ILE A 230 -0.55 4.46 6.75
N PHE A 231 -0.27 5.74 7.00
CA PHE A 231 0.51 6.15 8.16
C PHE A 231 -0.43 6.52 9.30
N PRO A 232 -0.17 6.05 10.54
CA PRO A 232 -0.90 6.55 11.69
C PRO A 232 -0.72 8.07 11.79
N PRO A 233 -1.76 8.83 12.17
CA PRO A 233 -1.62 10.26 12.40
C PRO A 233 -0.56 10.46 13.49
N ILE A 234 0.52 11.18 13.15
CA ILE A 234 1.46 11.68 14.15
C ILE A 234 0.68 12.71 14.95
N GLN A 235 0.19 12.36 16.13
CA GLN A 235 -0.36 13.37 17.02
C GLN A 235 0.78 14.34 17.37
N PRO A 236 0.66 15.64 17.04
CA PRO A 236 1.65 16.61 17.48
C PRO A 236 1.71 16.55 19.01
N PRO A 237 2.89 16.75 19.63
CA PRO A 237 3.01 16.79 21.08
C PRO A 237 1.94 17.76 21.63
N GLY A 238 1.14 17.27 22.57
CA GLY A 238 0.09 18.08 23.18
C GLY A 238 0.68 19.35 23.80
N PRO A 239 -0.11 20.41 24.01
CA PRO A 239 0.37 21.72 24.51
C PRO A 239 1.03 21.72 25.91
N GLY A 240 1.38 20.57 26.48
CA GLY A 240 2.04 20.42 27.78
C GLY A 240 3.40 19.72 27.75
N ASP A 241 3.88 19.22 26.60
CA ASP A 241 5.12 18.43 26.51
C ASP A 241 6.37 19.25 26.13
N LEU A 242 6.32 20.57 26.33
CA LEU A 242 7.46 21.49 26.16
C LEU A 242 8.01 21.95 27.52
N GLY A 243 8.11 21.04 28.48
CA GLY A 243 8.47 21.37 29.87
C GLY A 243 9.66 20.58 30.41
N GLY A 244 10.85 21.20 30.38
CA GLY A 244 11.82 21.08 31.48
C GLY A 244 13.05 20.22 31.23
N GLY A 245 14.05 20.78 30.56
CA GLY A 245 15.45 20.58 30.92
C GLY A 245 15.88 21.63 31.94
#